data_AF-A0A963JTV9-F1
#
_entry.id   AF-A0A963JTV9-F1
#
_cell.length_a   1.000
_cell.length_b   1.000
_cell.length_c   1.000
_cell.angle_alpha   90.00
_cell.angle_beta   90.00
_cell.angle_gamma   90.00
#
_symmetry.space_group_name_H-M   'P 1'
#
loop_
_entity.id
_entity.type
_entity.pdbx_description
1 polymer ?
#
loop_
_entity_poly.entity_id
_entity_poly.type
_entity_poly.pdbx_seq_one_letter_code
_entity_poly.pdbx_strand_id
1 'polypeptide(L)'
;RQSGGAVLAVIAGLLVVAASTLAIRMARQVEEKTQLQQVTQVHMQRIQAALHAFAASQGRLPCPANGAQDTGLAVPAAAVVTCTNRDGAVPWVSLGLQADDALDGWGRKISYRVFDGATGLTQAAGLASAGATGLSVSDFGTPKNLTAWVLISHGASGLGAWRVAVPRMAMPGPGGNEWSNTQAPPAVFYRRGEVLVNPATGVEYAVNDAAHIDDMLWYESISDLKKLAGHEQVTVRLTTARLDSITPVTYTGRNANTTSITLDSATAWGQMTVASTGGTIARNADGTGIGVCSGACVTDAESALDNSKSLGFKLSGGKTADKFALGVLSLDPTVQISFTFKLAGLNVGVPVVYPALPGPPAAIVPYERTVVPNLLPSTATPFDEVVVQPLGTSRFFIASIRFCTAAENCN
;
A
#
# COMPACT_ATOMS: atom_id res chain seq x y z
N ARG A 1 59.45 -10.60 -49.68
CA ARG A 1 59.02 -10.60 -48.25
C ARG A 1 58.18 -9.38 -47.84
N GLN A 2 58.09 -8.29 -48.62
CA GLN A 2 57.33 -7.08 -48.23
C GLN A 2 55.81 -7.14 -48.52
N SER A 3 55.35 -7.96 -49.47
CA SER A 3 53.93 -8.09 -49.83
C SER A 3 53.03 -8.70 -48.74
N GLY A 4 53.59 -9.44 -47.78
CA GLY A 4 52.80 -10.00 -46.66
C GLY A 4 52.47 -8.99 -45.57
N GLY A 5 53.35 -8.01 -45.32
CA GLY A 5 53.18 -7.02 -44.24
C GLY A 5 52.05 -6.02 -44.53
N ALA A 6 51.95 -5.55 -45.77
CA ALA A 6 50.88 -4.64 -46.19
C ALA A 6 49.50 -5.30 -46.12
N VAL A 7 49.39 -6.57 -46.56
CA VAL A 7 48.13 -7.33 -46.48
C VAL A 7 47.72 -7.58 -45.03
N LEU A 8 48.65 -7.96 -44.15
CA LEU A 8 48.36 -8.13 -42.73
C LEU A 8 47.94 -6.82 -42.05
N ALA A 9 48.58 -5.69 -42.38
CA ALA A 9 48.21 -4.39 -41.84
C ALA A 9 46.80 -3.94 -42.29
N VAL A 10 46.44 -4.17 -43.55
CA VAL A 10 45.09 -3.88 -44.06
C VAL A 10 44.03 -4.79 -43.43
N ILE A 11 44.30 -6.09 -43.29
CA ILE A 11 43.38 -7.03 -42.63
C ILE A 11 43.20 -6.67 -41.14
N ALA A 12 44.30 -6.36 -40.42
CA ALA A 12 44.22 -5.93 -39.03
C ALA A 12 43.45 -4.60 -38.88
N GLY A 13 43.68 -3.63 -39.77
CA GLY A 13 42.93 -2.37 -39.80
C GLY A 13 41.42 -2.58 -40.05
N LEU A 14 41.06 -3.43 -41.01
CA LEU A 14 39.67 -3.79 -41.30
C LEU A 14 39.00 -4.51 -40.13
N LEU A 15 39.71 -5.41 -39.43
CA LEU A 15 39.20 -6.08 -38.22
C LEU A 15 38.97 -5.10 -37.06
N VAL A 16 39.87 -4.14 -36.84
CA VAL A 16 39.70 -3.09 -35.82
C VAL A 16 38.51 -2.17 -36.15
N VAL A 17 38.35 -1.78 -37.42
CA VAL A 17 37.20 -0.97 -37.87
C VAL A 17 35.88 -1.75 -37.77
N ALA A 18 35.88 -3.05 -38.12
CA ALA A 18 34.70 -3.91 -37.97
C ALA A 18 34.32 -4.10 -36.48
N ALA A 19 35.29 -4.37 -35.61
CA ALA A 19 35.05 -4.54 -34.18
C ALA A 19 34.56 -3.24 -33.50
N SER A 20 35.14 -2.09 -33.85
CA SER A 20 34.72 -0.79 -33.30
C SER A 20 33.35 -0.34 -33.82
N THR A 21 33.03 -0.56 -35.10
CA THR A 21 31.67 -0.28 -35.62
C THR A 21 30.62 -1.23 -35.04
N LEU A 22 30.95 -2.49 -34.74
CA LEU A 22 30.07 -3.42 -34.03
C LEU A 22 29.83 -2.96 -32.59
N ALA A 23 30.88 -2.56 -31.86
CA ALA A 23 30.77 -2.04 -30.49
C ALA A 23 29.90 -0.77 -30.41
N ILE A 24 30.03 0.15 -31.36
CA ILE A 24 29.19 1.36 -31.44
C ILE A 24 27.71 1.01 -31.69
N ARG A 25 27.42 0.00 -32.52
CA ARG A 25 26.04 -0.48 -32.76
C ARG A 25 25.45 -1.13 -31.51
N MET A 26 26.21 -1.99 -30.83
CA MET A 26 25.79 -2.62 -29.58
C MET A 26 25.53 -1.59 -28.48
N ALA A 27 26.38 -0.58 -28.33
CA ALA A 27 26.18 0.51 -27.36
C ALA A 27 24.85 1.25 -27.61
N ARG A 28 24.55 1.61 -28.86
CA ARG A 28 23.27 2.26 -29.23
C ARG A 28 22.06 1.37 -28.98
N GLN A 29 22.15 0.08 -29.28
CA GLN A 29 21.05 -0.88 -29.05
C GLN A 29 20.74 -1.06 -27.55
N VAL A 30 21.77 -1.06 -26.70
CA VAL A 30 21.62 -1.07 -25.23
C VAL A 30 21.02 0.25 -24.72
N GLU A 31 21.46 1.38 -25.26
CA GLU A 31 20.96 2.71 -24.89
C GLU A 31 19.48 2.89 -25.26
N GLU A 32 19.10 2.56 -26.50
CA GLU A 32 17.70 2.59 -26.98
C GLU A 32 16.80 1.70 -26.11
N LYS A 33 17.19 0.44 -25.86
CA LYS A 33 16.45 -0.47 -24.97
C LYS A 33 16.26 0.12 -23.57
N THR A 34 17.31 0.72 -23.00
CA THR A 34 17.27 1.34 -21.68
C THR A 34 16.28 2.52 -21.65
N GLN A 35 16.23 3.33 -22.71
CA GLN A 35 15.27 4.43 -22.85
C GLN A 35 13.82 3.92 -22.90
N LEU A 36 13.53 2.87 -23.68
CA LEU A 36 12.19 2.26 -23.77
C LEU A 36 11.72 1.70 -22.42
N GLN A 37 12.64 1.06 -21.66
CA GLN A 37 12.38 0.60 -20.29
C GLN A 37 12.15 1.76 -19.31
N GLN A 38 12.83 2.89 -19.46
CA GLN A 38 12.61 4.09 -18.64
C GLN A 38 11.24 4.74 -18.94
N VAL A 39 10.87 4.90 -20.20
CA VAL A 39 9.54 5.39 -20.61
C VAL A 39 8.43 4.53 -20.01
N THR A 40 8.57 3.20 -20.13
CA THR A 40 7.63 2.22 -19.55
C THR A 40 7.45 2.42 -18.04
N GLN A 41 8.54 2.61 -17.29
CA GLN A 41 8.48 2.86 -15.85
C GLN A 41 7.81 4.19 -15.49
N VAL A 42 8.10 5.27 -16.23
CA VAL A 42 7.45 6.58 -16.02
C VAL A 42 5.95 6.50 -16.27
N HIS A 43 5.53 5.79 -17.32
CA HIS A 43 4.11 5.58 -17.61
C HIS A 43 3.43 4.73 -16.53
N MET A 44 4.04 3.63 -16.08
CA MET A 44 3.52 2.82 -14.96
C MET A 44 3.39 3.62 -13.65
N GLN A 45 4.29 4.56 -13.37
CA GLN A 45 4.18 5.47 -12.21
C GLN A 45 3.01 6.46 -12.34
N ARG A 46 2.75 7.00 -13.54
CA ARG A 46 1.56 7.84 -13.81
C ARG A 46 0.27 7.04 -13.62
N ILE A 47 0.24 5.80 -14.12
CA ILE A 47 -0.91 4.89 -13.95
C ILE A 47 -1.13 4.57 -12.47
N GLN A 48 -0.08 4.30 -11.69
CA GLN A 48 -0.18 4.11 -10.24
C GLN A 48 -0.81 5.34 -9.55
N ALA A 49 -0.35 6.56 -9.85
CA ALA A 49 -0.90 7.77 -9.27
C ALA A 49 -2.40 7.96 -9.61
N ALA A 50 -2.80 7.63 -10.84
CA ALA A 50 -4.21 7.66 -11.23
C ALA A 50 -5.04 6.55 -10.56
N LEU A 51 -4.48 5.35 -10.38
CA LEU A 51 -5.11 4.26 -9.61
C LEU A 51 -5.31 4.67 -8.14
N HIS A 52 -4.38 5.41 -7.53
CA HIS A 52 -4.54 5.98 -6.19
C HIS A 52 -5.67 7.01 -6.13
N ALA A 53 -5.72 7.94 -7.08
CA ALA A 53 -6.78 8.96 -7.15
C ALA A 53 -8.17 8.36 -7.38
N PHE A 54 -8.26 7.36 -8.27
CA PHE A 54 -9.49 6.59 -8.48
C PHE A 54 -9.89 5.82 -7.21
N ALA A 55 -8.94 5.14 -6.58
CA ALA A 55 -9.18 4.40 -5.34
C ALA A 55 -9.67 5.29 -4.19
N ALA A 56 -9.08 6.47 -4.01
CA ALA A 56 -9.45 7.43 -2.97
C ALA A 56 -10.83 8.08 -3.21
N SER A 57 -11.22 8.28 -4.48
CA SER A 57 -12.50 8.90 -4.83
C SER A 57 -13.65 7.90 -4.97
N GLN A 58 -13.38 6.64 -5.29
CA GLN A 58 -14.39 5.61 -5.57
C GLN A 58 -14.46 4.50 -4.51
N GLY A 59 -13.52 4.42 -3.56
CA GLY A 59 -13.42 3.35 -2.56
C GLY A 59 -13.19 1.95 -3.15
N ARG A 60 -12.72 1.88 -4.40
CA ARG A 60 -12.55 0.69 -5.22
C ARG A 60 -11.54 0.95 -6.35
N LEU A 61 -11.05 -0.10 -6.99
CA LEU A 61 -10.31 -0.02 -8.26
C LEU A 61 -11.24 -0.12 -9.48
N PRO A 62 -10.82 0.37 -10.66
CA PRO A 62 -11.59 0.20 -11.89
C PRO A 62 -11.49 -1.25 -12.40
N CYS A 63 -12.46 -1.70 -13.20
CA CYS A 63 -12.26 -2.89 -14.03
C CYS A 63 -11.31 -2.57 -15.20
N PRO A 64 -10.53 -3.54 -15.72
CA PRO A 64 -9.71 -3.31 -16.90
C PRO A 64 -10.56 -2.93 -18.13
N ALA A 65 -9.94 -2.20 -19.05
CA ALA A 65 -10.52 -1.94 -20.36
C ALA A 65 -10.44 -3.16 -21.26
N ASN A 66 -11.33 -3.23 -22.25
CA ASN A 66 -11.21 -4.20 -23.34
C ASN A 66 -9.96 -3.88 -24.17
N GLY A 67 -8.90 -4.68 -24.01
CA GLY A 67 -7.62 -4.45 -24.69
C GLY A 67 -7.68 -4.56 -26.22
N ALA A 68 -8.68 -5.26 -26.76
CA ALA A 68 -8.93 -5.35 -28.20
C ALA A 68 -9.56 -4.06 -28.79
N GLN A 69 -9.99 -3.12 -27.94
CA GLN A 69 -10.60 -1.86 -28.33
C GLN A 69 -9.75 -0.67 -27.85
N ASP A 70 -9.98 0.50 -28.45
CA ASP A 70 -9.27 1.74 -28.13
C ASP A 70 -10.13 2.76 -27.37
N THR A 71 -11.10 2.26 -26.61
CA THR A 71 -12.05 3.10 -25.86
C THR A 71 -11.47 3.65 -24.56
N GLY A 72 -10.46 3.00 -23.98
CA GLY A 72 -9.85 3.38 -22.69
C GLY A 72 -10.79 3.36 -21.48
N LEU A 73 -12.03 2.86 -21.63
CA LEU A 73 -13.02 2.82 -20.56
C LEU A 73 -12.91 1.53 -19.75
N ALA A 74 -13.08 1.62 -18.43
CA ALA A 74 -13.25 0.48 -17.54
C ALA A 74 -14.53 -0.30 -17.93
N VAL A 75 -14.45 -1.63 -18.03
CA VAL A 75 -15.59 -2.47 -18.44
C VAL A 75 -15.86 -3.61 -17.44
N PRO A 76 -16.98 -3.55 -16.69
CA PRO A 76 -17.93 -2.43 -16.58
C PRO A 76 -17.33 -1.19 -15.88
N ALA A 77 -17.88 -0.01 -16.15
CA ALA A 77 -17.46 1.23 -15.48
C ALA A 77 -18.00 1.33 -14.04
N ALA A 78 -19.20 0.78 -13.80
CA ALA A 78 -19.80 0.67 -12.48
C ALA A 78 -19.02 -0.31 -11.58
N ALA A 79 -19.26 -0.22 -10.27
CA ALA A 79 -18.68 -1.16 -9.32
C ALA A 79 -19.30 -2.56 -9.50
N VAL A 80 -18.48 -3.59 -9.65
CA VAL A 80 -18.93 -4.97 -9.90
C VAL A 80 -18.07 -6.00 -9.17
N VAL A 81 -18.71 -7.13 -8.86
CA VAL A 81 -18.05 -8.32 -8.30
C VAL A 81 -17.04 -8.87 -9.30
N THR A 82 -17.41 -9.07 -10.57
CA THR A 82 -16.53 -9.66 -11.59
C THR A 82 -16.44 -8.73 -12.80
N CYS A 83 -15.22 -8.46 -13.27
CA CYS A 83 -14.96 -7.65 -14.46
C CYS A 83 -15.16 -8.44 -15.75
N THR A 84 -15.48 -7.75 -16.85
CA THR A 84 -15.67 -8.40 -18.16
C THR A 84 -14.33 -8.80 -18.79
N ASN A 85 -13.32 -7.93 -18.71
CA ASN A 85 -12.03 -8.09 -19.40
C ASN A 85 -10.91 -8.36 -18.39
N ARG A 86 -10.91 -9.52 -17.74
CA ARG A 86 -10.04 -9.82 -16.59
C ARG A 86 -8.53 -9.88 -16.95
N ASP A 87 -8.20 -10.06 -18.23
CA ASP A 87 -6.86 -9.98 -18.82
C ASP A 87 -6.63 -8.70 -19.66
N GLY A 88 -7.46 -7.68 -19.48
CA GLY A 88 -7.51 -6.46 -20.27
C GLY A 88 -6.33 -5.48 -20.11
N ALA A 89 -6.56 -4.26 -20.58
CA ALA A 89 -5.60 -3.15 -20.59
C ALA A 89 -5.96 -2.08 -19.55
N VAL A 90 -5.04 -1.14 -19.32
CA VAL A 90 -5.27 0.04 -18.46
C VAL A 90 -6.47 0.86 -18.96
N PRO A 91 -7.47 1.15 -18.11
CA PRO A 91 -8.64 1.96 -18.48
C PRO A 91 -8.32 3.47 -18.38
N TRP A 92 -7.48 3.96 -19.29
CA TRP A 92 -6.92 5.31 -19.25
C TRP A 92 -7.95 6.45 -19.22
N VAL A 93 -9.05 6.36 -20.00
CA VAL A 93 -10.14 7.36 -19.94
C VAL A 93 -10.79 7.37 -18.56
N SER A 94 -11.09 6.19 -18.00
CA SER A 94 -11.70 6.09 -16.66
C SER A 94 -10.75 6.48 -15.52
N LEU A 95 -9.44 6.53 -15.79
CA LEU A 95 -8.40 7.01 -14.89
C LEU A 95 -8.04 8.50 -15.08
N GLY A 96 -8.61 9.18 -16.08
CA GLY A 96 -8.28 10.58 -16.40
C GLY A 96 -6.89 10.78 -16.99
N LEU A 97 -6.29 9.73 -17.57
CA LEU A 97 -4.98 9.73 -18.22
C LEU A 97 -5.11 10.03 -19.72
N GLN A 98 -4.00 10.34 -20.38
CA GLN A 98 -3.93 10.33 -21.85
C GLN A 98 -3.74 8.90 -22.36
N ALA A 99 -4.07 8.65 -23.64
CA ALA A 99 -3.90 7.32 -24.24
C ALA A 99 -2.43 6.86 -24.20
N ASP A 100 -1.49 7.78 -24.45
CA ASP A 100 -0.06 7.53 -24.48
C ASP A 100 0.50 7.13 -23.09
N ASP A 101 -0.08 7.63 -21.99
CA ASP A 101 0.29 7.23 -20.61
C ASP A 101 -0.03 5.75 -20.33
N ALA A 102 -0.88 5.12 -21.14
CA ALA A 102 -1.22 3.70 -21.06
C ALA A 102 -0.48 2.82 -22.07
N LEU A 103 0.50 3.36 -22.80
CA LEU A 103 1.40 2.61 -23.66
C LEU A 103 2.74 2.34 -22.97
N ASP A 104 3.33 1.18 -23.25
CA ASP A 104 4.73 0.89 -22.94
C ASP A 104 5.67 1.64 -23.91
N GLY A 105 6.98 1.58 -23.64
CA GLY A 105 7.98 2.24 -24.49
C GLY A 105 7.95 1.78 -25.96
N TRP A 106 7.45 0.57 -26.23
CA TRP A 106 7.30 -0.01 -27.57
C TRP A 106 5.95 0.32 -28.23
N GLY A 107 5.13 1.19 -27.63
CA GLY A 107 3.87 1.66 -28.19
C GLY A 107 2.70 0.66 -28.07
N ARG A 108 2.78 -0.33 -27.18
CA ARG A 108 1.72 -1.32 -26.96
C ARG A 108 1.04 -1.06 -25.62
N LYS A 109 -0.21 -1.48 -25.47
CA LYS A 109 -1.00 -1.16 -24.27
C LYS A 109 -0.49 -1.91 -23.05
N ILE A 110 -0.23 -1.17 -21.97
CA ILE A 110 0.08 -1.75 -20.67
C ILE A 110 -1.14 -2.58 -20.22
N SER A 111 -0.88 -3.84 -19.92
CA SER A 111 -1.88 -4.77 -19.40
C SER A 111 -2.12 -4.47 -17.92
N TYR A 112 -3.39 -4.48 -17.51
CA TYR A 112 -3.81 -4.22 -16.14
C TYR A 112 -4.49 -5.45 -15.55
N ARG A 113 -4.11 -5.81 -14.33
CA ARG A 113 -4.70 -6.88 -13.55
C ARG A 113 -5.15 -6.31 -12.22
N VAL A 114 -6.32 -6.72 -11.77
CA VAL A 114 -6.89 -6.40 -10.46
C VAL A 114 -7.59 -7.65 -9.93
N PHE A 115 -7.56 -7.89 -8.63
CA PHE A 115 -8.33 -8.98 -8.05
C PHE A 115 -9.81 -8.57 -7.96
N ASP A 116 -10.62 -9.17 -8.82
CA ASP A 116 -12.08 -9.14 -8.77
C ASP A 116 -12.62 -10.43 -8.11
N GLY A 117 -13.89 -10.40 -7.73
CA GLY A 117 -14.58 -11.44 -6.96
C GLY A 117 -15.31 -10.84 -5.76
N ALA A 118 -16.01 -11.68 -4.98
CA ALA A 118 -16.79 -11.23 -3.82
C ALA A 118 -15.94 -10.64 -2.68
N THR A 119 -14.63 -10.89 -2.70
CA THR A 119 -13.61 -10.28 -1.82
C THR A 119 -12.67 -9.34 -2.58
N GLY A 120 -13.03 -8.96 -3.82
CA GLY A 120 -12.18 -8.17 -4.70
C GLY A 120 -12.29 -6.66 -4.50
N LEU A 121 -11.43 -5.95 -5.23
CA LEU A 121 -11.25 -4.50 -5.09
C LEU A 121 -12.10 -3.69 -6.08
N THR A 122 -12.79 -4.34 -7.01
CA THR A 122 -13.58 -3.71 -8.10
C THR A 122 -15.03 -3.44 -7.74
N GLN A 123 -15.52 -4.08 -6.66
CA GLN A 123 -16.85 -3.93 -6.12
C GLN A 123 -16.98 -2.68 -5.23
N ALA A 124 -18.21 -2.31 -4.88
CA ALA A 124 -18.47 -1.15 -4.03
C ALA A 124 -17.80 -1.33 -2.66
N ALA A 125 -17.13 -0.30 -2.16
CA ALA A 125 -16.33 -0.33 -0.92
C ALA A 125 -15.27 -1.45 -0.86
N GLY A 126 -14.80 -1.96 -2.02
CA GLY A 126 -13.78 -3.01 -2.09
C GLY A 126 -12.50 -2.70 -1.31
N LEU A 127 -12.07 -1.43 -1.26
CA LEU A 127 -10.93 -1.00 -0.44
C LEU A 127 -11.25 -0.93 1.06
N ALA A 128 -12.49 -0.67 1.47
CA ALA A 128 -12.85 -0.65 2.88
C ALA A 128 -12.90 -2.07 3.48
N SER A 129 -13.19 -3.09 2.66
CA SER A 129 -13.31 -4.49 3.08
C SER A 129 -12.09 -4.99 3.88
N ALA A 130 -12.37 -5.51 5.08
CA ALA A 130 -11.37 -6.14 5.96
C ALA A 130 -10.87 -7.50 5.43
N GLY A 131 -11.65 -8.16 4.57
CA GLY A 131 -11.34 -9.46 3.97
C GLY A 131 -10.89 -9.38 2.51
N ALA A 132 -10.41 -8.22 2.06
CA ALA A 132 -10.02 -8.01 0.66
C ALA A 132 -8.92 -9.01 0.24
N THR A 133 -9.21 -9.80 -0.79
CA THR A 133 -8.24 -10.72 -1.41
C THR A 133 -7.53 -9.99 -2.55
N GLY A 134 -6.28 -10.36 -2.81
CA GLY A 134 -5.47 -9.75 -3.87
C GLY A 134 -4.79 -10.79 -4.75
N LEU A 135 -4.11 -10.29 -5.77
CA LEU A 135 -3.30 -11.05 -6.70
C LEU A 135 -2.05 -11.62 -6.02
N SER A 136 -1.49 -12.68 -6.60
CA SER A 136 -0.20 -13.25 -6.23
C SER A 136 0.86 -12.87 -7.27
N VAL A 137 1.98 -12.33 -6.82
CA VAL A 137 3.15 -12.04 -7.64
C VAL A 137 4.35 -12.83 -7.09
N SER A 138 5.16 -13.41 -7.97
CA SER A 138 6.49 -13.91 -7.65
C SER A 138 7.51 -12.83 -8.05
N ASP A 139 8.02 -12.09 -7.06
CA ASP A 139 8.97 -11.00 -7.24
C ASP A 139 10.38 -11.53 -6.99
N PHE A 140 11.13 -11.78 -8.08
CA PHE A 140 12.44 -12.44 -8.09
C PHE A 140 12.45 -13.78 -7.32
N GLY A 141 11.35 -14.54 -7.40
CA GLY A 141 11.16 -15.80 -6.68
C GLY A 141 10.59 -15.66 -5.26
N THR A 142 10.43 -14.43 -4.75
CA THR A 142 9.78 -14.15 -3.45
C THR A 142 8.27 -14.01 -3.65
N PRO A 143 7.41 -14.84 -3.01
CA PRO A 143 5.97 -14.68 -3.10
C PRO A 143 5.47 -13.37 -2.45
N LYS A 144 4.60 -12.66 -3.16
CA LYS A 144 3.92 -11.43 -2.75
C LYS A 144 2.41 -11.62 -2.96
N ASN A 145 1.72 -12.00 -1.89
CA ASN A 145 0.27 -12.16 -1.87
C ASN A 145 -0.42 -10.86 -1.46
N LEU A 146 -1.74 -10.77 -1.67
CA LEU A 146 -2.53 -9.57 -1.39
C LEU A 146 -2.04 -8.34 -2.17
N THR A 147 -1.61 -8.56 -3.42
CA THR A 147 -1.29 -7.49 -4.37
C THR A 147 -2.59 -6.89 -4.90
N ALA A 148 -2.74 -5.57 -4.86
CA ALA A 148 -3.97 -4.89 -5.25
C ALA A 148 -4.18 -4.93 -6.78
N TRP A 149 -3.11 -4.62 -7.50
CA TRP A 149 -3.08 -4.57 -8.95
C TRP A 149 -1.68 -4.91 -9.48
N VAL A 150 -1.61 -5.34 -10.74
CA VAL A 150 -0.36 -5.52 -11.49
C VAL A 150 -0.50 -4.82 -12.84
N LEU A 151 0.51 -4.03 -13.18
CA LEU A 151 0.75 -3.46 -14.50
C LEU A 151 1.84 -4.26 -15.20
N ILE A 152 1.63 -4.59 -16.47
CA ILE A 152 2.48 -5.48 -17.25
C ILE A 152 2.76 -4.84 -18.62
N SER A 153 4.05 -4.65 -18.92
CA SER A 153 4.56 -4.37 -20.27
C SER A 153 5.25 -5.64 -20.76
N HIS A 154 4.85 -6.14 -21.92
CA HIS A 154 5.29 -7.47 -22.42
C HIS A 154 6.64 -7.43 -23.14
N GLY A 155 7.63 -6.74 -22.54
CA GLY A 155 9.04 -6.75 -22.96
C GLY A 155 9.37 -6.31 -24.39
N ALA A 156 10.55 -6.63 -24.93
CA ALA A 156 10.86 -6.32 -26.32
C ALA A 156 10.06 -7.22 -27.29
N SER A 157 9.82 -8.48 -26.91
CA SER A 157 9.07 -9.49 -27.64
C SER A 157 7.62 -9.08 -27.94
N GLY A 158 6.97 -8.41 -26.99
CA GLY A 158 5.57 -7.99 -27.06
C GLY A 158 4.57 -9.14 -26.96
N LEU A 159 4.98 -10.36 -26.60
CA LEU A 159 4.10 -11.52 -26.70
C LEU A 159 2.91 -11.41 -25.74
N GLY A 160 1.70 -11.61 -26.28
CA GLY A 160 0.45 -11.40 -25.56
C GLY A 160 0.09 -9.93 -25.27
N ALA A 161 0.84 -8.93 -25.76
CA ALA A 161 0.48 -7.52 -25.64
C ALA A 161 -0.77 -7.14 -26.43
N TRP A 162 -1.60 -6.28 -25.83
CA TRP A 162 -2.68 -5.57 -26.53
C TRP A 162 -2.11 -4.39 -27.33
N ARG A 163 -2.69 -4.08 -28.49
CA ARG A 163 -2.19 -3.03 -29.40
C ARG A 163 -3.27 -1.99 -29.71
N VAL A 164 -2.84 -0.82 -30.20
CA VAL A 164 -3.74 0.25 -30.68
C VAL A 164 -4.24 -0.11 -32.07
N ALA A 165 -5.56 -0.11 -32.27
CA ALA A 165 -6.26 -0.36 -33.54
C ALA A 165 -5.90 -1.65 -34.34
N VAL A 166 -5.10 -2.57 -33.79
CA VAL A 166 -4.69 -3.82 -34.45
C VAL A 166 -4.81 -5.02 -33.48
N PRO A 167 -4.86 -6.28 -33.97
CA PRO A 167 -5.05 -7.46 -33.12
C PRO A 167 -4.00 -7.59 -32.00
N ARG A 168 -4.30 -8.36 -30.95
CA ARG A 168 -3.32 -8.75 -29.92
C ARG A 168 -2.06 -9.37 -30.56
N MET A 169 -0.91 -9.23 -29.92
CA MET A 169 0.30 -9.97 -30.28
C MET A 169 0.09 -11.48 -30.07
N ALA A 170 0.89 -12.31 -30.74
CA ALA A 170 0.89 -13.75 -30.52
C ALA A 170 1.20 -14.06 -29.03
N MET A 171 0.57 -15.09 -28.48
CA MET A 171 0.82 -15.50 -27.09
C MET A 171 2.22 -16.14 -26.97
N PRO A 172 2.89 -15.99 -25.82
CA PRO A 172 4.15 -16.68 -25.53
C PRO A 172 3.94 -18.18 -25.33
N GLY A 173 5.03 -18.95 -25.20
CA GLY A 173 4.98 -20.40 -24.99
C GLY A 173 4.23 -20.80 -23.72
N PRO A 174 3.27 -21.74 -23.77
CA PRO A 174 2.46 -22.10 -22.61
C PRO A 174 3.31 -22.70 -21.48
N GLY A 175 2.99 -22.34 -20.25
CA GLY A 175 3.70 -22.80 -19.05
C GLY A 175 4.93 -21.98 -18.66
N GLY A 176 5.33 -21.00 -19.46
CA GLY A 176 6.36 -20.02 -19.12
C GLY A 176 5.91 -18.92 -18.14
N ASN A 177 6.87 -18.11 -17.69
CA ASN A 177 6.58 -16.94 -16.85
C ASN A 177 5.80 -15.86 -17.65
N GLU A 178 6.20 -15.61 -18.90
CA GLU A 178 5.48 -14.69 -19.80
C GLU A 178 4.04 -15.15 -20.05
N TRP A 179 3.84 -16.45 -20.29
CA TRP A 179 2.48 -17.02 -20.40
C TRP A 179 1.64 -16.69 -19.17
N SER A 180 2.20 -16.85 -17.98
CA SER A 180 1.53 -16.52 -16.73
C SER A 180 1.18 -15.02 -16.64
N ASN A 181 2.06 -14.14 -17.10
CA ASN A 181 1.84 -12.69 -17.16
C ASN A 181 0.74 -12.27 -18.16
N THR A 182 0.46 -13.06 -19.19
CA THR A 182 -0.66 -12.79 -20.09
C THR A 182 -2.04 -13.16 -19.53
N GLN A 183 -2.13 -14.03 -18.53
CA GLN A 183 -3.40 -14.62 -18.05
C GLN A 183 -4.33 -13.66 -17.29
N ALA A 184 -5.61 -14.02 -17.20
CA ALA A 184 -6.56 -13.46 -16.26
C ALA A 184 -6.37 -14.05 -14.85
N PRO A 185 -6.72 -13.33 -13.76
CA PRO A 185 -6.80 -13.91 -12.42
C PRO A 185 -7.82 -15.05 -12.33
N PRO A 186 -7.67 -16.04 -11.42
CA PRO A 186 -6.54 -16.25 -10.54
C PRO A 186 -5.32 -16.80 -11.31
N ALA A 187 -4.19 -16.11 -11.21
CA ALA A 187 -2.91 -16.50 -11.76
C ALA A 187 -1.80 -15.97 -10.85
N VAL A 188 -0.60 -16.54 -10.96
CA VAL A 188 0.62 -15.98 -10.35
C VAL A 188 1.35 -15.18 -11.43
N PHE A 189 1.60 -13.90 -11.17
CA PHE A 189 2.35 -13.02 -12.07
C PHE A 189 3.84 -13.05 -11.69
N TYR A 190 4.75 -12.86 -12.63
CA TYR A 190 6.19 -13.06 -12.41
C TYR A 190 6.97 -11.80 -12.77
N ARG A 191 7.55 -11.15 -11.75
CA ARG A 191 8.51 -10.06 -11.93
C ARG A 191 9.91 -10.63 -11.74
N ARG A 192 10.74 -10.56 -12.78
CA ARG A 192 12.12 -11.07 -12.76
C ARG A 192 13.03 -10.12 -13.52
N GLY A 193 14.34 -10.33 -13.38
CA GLY A 193 15.30 -9.84 -14.36
C GLY A 193 15.10 -10.57 -15.68
N GLU A 194 15.43 -9.89 -16.76
CA GLU A 194 15.32 -10.41 -18.13
C GLU A 194 16.17 -11.69 -18.32
N VAL A 195 15.61 -12.69 -19.01
CA VAL A 195 16.31 -13.93 -19.37
C VAL A 195 16.10 -14.20 -20.86
N LEU A 196 17.02 -13.67 -21.68
CA LEU A 196 17.06 -13.92 -23.12
C LEU A 196 17.99 -15.06 -23.52
N VAL A 197 19.01 -15.37 -22.71
CA VAL A 197 20.12 -16.27 -23.08
C VAL A 197 20.19 -17.46 -22.15
N ASN A 198 20.35 -18.64 -22.72
CA ASN A 198 20.58 -19.86 -21.96
C ASN A 198 22.01 -19.86 -21.37
N PRO A 199 22.18 -19.84 -20.03
CA PRO A 199 23.50 -19.72 -19.41
C PRO A 199 24.41 -20.94 -19.61
N ALA A 200 23.87 -22.09 -20.01
CA ALA A 200 24.64 -23.31 -20.26
C ALA A 200 25.15 -23.41 -21.71
N THR A 201 24.48 -22.77 -22.69
CA THR A 201 24.85 -22.84 -24.11
C THR A 201 25.32 -21.50 -24.69
N GLY A 202 25.02 -20.37 -24.04
CA GLY A 202 25.29 -19.03 -24.55
C GLY A 202 24.40 -18.62 -25.74
N VAL A 203 23.39 -19.42 -26.08
CA VAL A 203 22.46 -19.19 -27.19
C VAL A 203 21.21 -18.47 -26.67
N GLU A 204 20.68 -17.51 -27.45
CA GLU A 204 19.39 -16.90 -27.16
C GLU A 204 18.27 -17.95 -27.17
N TYR A 205 17.39 -17.88 -26.18
CA TYR A 205 16.14 -18.64 -26.18
C TYR A 205 15.29 -18.21 -27.38
N ALA A 206 14.54 -19.15 -27.96
CA ALA A 206 13.48 -18.77 -28.88
C ALA A 206 12.49 -17.87 -28.14
N VAL A 207 11.94 -16.85 -28.82
CA VAL A 207 11.01 -15.89 -28.18
C VAL A 207 9.77 -16.55 -27.56
N ASN A 208 9.43 -17.78 -27.97
CA ASN A 208 8.34 -18.57 -27.43
C ASN A 208 8.79 -19.71 -26.48
N ASP A 209 10.04 -19.72 -26.04
CA ASP A 209 10.53 -20.67 -25.02
C ASP A 209 9.96 -20.31 -23.64
N ALA A 210 9.61 -21.31 -22.83
CA ALA A 210 9.08 -21.08 -21.48
C ALA A 210 10.10 -20.42 -20.52
N ALA A 211 11.40 -20.47 -20.85
CA ALA A 211 12.47 -19.80 -20.11
C ALA A 211 12.72 -18.35 -20.57
N HIS A 212 12.20 -17.93 -21.73
CA HIS A 212 12.24 -16.53 -22.15
C HIS A 212 11.44 -15.68 -21.17
N ILE A 213 12.01 -14.54 -20.75
CA ILE A 213 11.25 -13.47 -20.08
C ILE A 213 11.89 -12.12 -20.37
N ASP A 214 11.13 -11.22 -21.00
CA ASP A 214 11.48 -9.79 -21.08
C ASP A 214 10.41 -8.84 -20.51
N ASP A 215 9.35 -9.39 -19.93
CA ASP A 215 8.27 -8.64 -19.26
C ASP A 215 8.76 -7.70 -18.13
N MET A 216 8.19 -6.50 -18.12
CA MET A 216 8.34 -5.53 -17.03
C MET A 216 7.05 -5.46 -16.22
N LEU A 217 7.15 -5.72 -14.92
CA LEU A 217 6.03 -5.65 -13.98
C LEU A 217 6.19 -4.52 -12.98
N TRP A 218 5.09 -3.81 -12.72
CA TRP A 218 4.91 -2.87 -11.63
C TRP A 218 3.66 -3.26 -10.85
N TYR A 219 3.73 -3.28 -9.52
CA TYR A 219 2.63 -3.76 -8.68
C TYR A 219 2.66 -3.10 -7.29
N GLU A 220 1.56 -3.19 -6.57
CA GLU A 220 1.41 -2.60 -5.23
C GLU A 220 0.59 -3.49 -4.31
N SER A 221 0.91 -3.52 -3.01
CA SER A 221 0.13 -4.30 -2.04
C SER A 221 -1.22 -3.63 -1.72
N ILE A 222 -2.23 -4.41 -1.32
CA ILE A 222 -3.49 -3.87 -0.81
C ILE A 222 -3.25 -2.93 0.38
N SER A 223 -2.29 -3.24 1.26
CA SER A 223 -1.90 -2.36 2.35
C SER A 223 -1.36 -1.01 1.88
N ASP A 224 -0.55 -0.97 0.82
CA ASP A 224 0.06 0.27 0.33
C ASP A 224 -0.90 1.10 -0.53
N LEU A 225 -1.75 0.46 -1.30
CA LEU A 225 -2.89 1.13 -1.93
C LEU A 225 -3.81 1.77 -0.87
N LYS A 226 -4.17 1.03 0.18
CA LYS A 226 -5.00 1.56 1.28
C LYS A 226 -4.30 2.71 2.02
N LYS A 227 -2.98 2.64 2.24
CA LYS A 227 -2.15 3.73 2.80
C LYS A 227 -2.27 5.03 2.04
N LEU A 228 -2.16 4.95 0.70
CA LEU A 228 -2.03 6.11 -0.18
C LEU A 228 -3.40 6.64 -0.64
N ALA A 229 -4.39 5.77 -0.78
CA ALA A 229 -5.78 6.13 -1.08
C ALA A 229 -6.60 6.58 0.15
N GLY A 230 -6.00 6.63 1.35
CA GLY A 230 -6.70 7.06 2.58
C GLY A 230 -7.64 6.02 3.21
N HIS A 231 -7.70 4.79 2.70
CA HIS A 231 -8.57 3.69 3.14
C HIS A 231 -7.87 2.67 4.06
N GLU A 232 -6.89 3.13 4.84
CA GLU A 232 -6.02 2.30 5.68
C GLU A 232 -6.71 1.78 6.95
N GLN A 233 -6.88 0.45 7.04
CA GLN A 233 -7.22 -0.20 8.31
C GLN A 233 -5.97 -0.19 9.22
N VAL A 234 -6.03 0.53 10.35
CA VAL A 234 -5.13 0.51 11.53
C VAL A 234 -3.68 0.22 11.18
N THR A 235 -3.11 1.08 10.34
CA THR A 235 -1.71 1.48 10.53
C THR A 235 -1.71 2.85 11.19
N VAL A 236 -1.85 2.74 12.49
CA VAL A 236 -1.07 3.53 13.39
C VAL A 236 0.43 3.57 12.90
N ARG A 237 1.00 4.77 12.59
CA ARG A 237 2.44 5.15 12.29
C ARG A 237 2.96 6.38 13.11
N LEU A 238 3.93 6.34 14.04
CA LEU A 238 4.17 7.39 15.09
C LEU A 238 5.19 8.45 14.73
N THR A 239 6.12 8.16 13.83
CA THR A 239 7.23 9.10 13.57
C THR A 239 6.80 10.37 12.83
N THR A 240 5.61 10.32 12.24
CA THR A 240 4.75 11.45 11.88
C THR A 240 3.38 11.20 12.54
N ALA A 241 2.35 12.01 12.31
CA ALA A 241 1.11 11.96 13.10
C ALA A 241 0.19 10.69 12.95
N ARG A 242 0.56 9.51 13.52
CA ARG A 242 -0.24 8.32 13.94
C ARG A 242 0.51 7.50 15.08
N LEU A 243 0.65 6.14 15.08
CA LEU A 243 1.33 5.28 16.12
C LEU A 243 2.00 3.91 15.65
N ASP A 244 3.28 3.84 15.27
CA ASP A 244 3.92 2.76 14.45
C ASP A 244 3.87 1.29 14.90
N SER A 245 3.99 0.36 13.92
CA SER A 245 4.46 -1.01 14.19
C SER A 245 4.89 -1.86 12.98
N ILE A 246 6.11 -2.42 13.07
CA ILE A 246 6.60 -3.54 12.21
C ILE A 246 6.13 -4.91 12.77
N THR A 247 5.57 -4.94 13.98
CA THR A 247 4.96 -6.12 14.60
C THR A 247 3.43 -6.01 14.49
N PRO A 248 2.76 -6.75 13.60
CA PRO A 248 1.31 -6.75 13.55
C PRO A 248 0.73 -7.24 14.88
N VAL A 249 -0.22 -6.49 15.43
CA VAL A 249 -1.06 -7.02 16.51
C VAL A 249 -1.97 -8.08 15.88
N THR A 250 -1.77 -9.35 16.22
CA THR A 250 -2.60 -10.44 15.73
C THR A 250 -3.97 -10.41 16.40
N TYR A 251 -4.99 -9.94 15.68
CA TYR A 251 -6.37 -9.96 16.15
C TYR A 251 -7.10 -11.25 15.73
N THR A 252 -7.81 -11.89 16.65
CA THR A 252 -8.82 -12.90 16.31
C THR A 252 -10.17 -12.20 16.15
N GLY A 253 -10.46 -11.74 14.93
CA GLY A 253 -11.64 -10.91 14.65
C GLY A 253 -11.51 -9.52 15.26
N ARG A 254 -12.46 -9.12 16.12
CA ARG A 254 -12.43 -7.81 16.81
C ARG A 254 -11.50 -7.76 18.03
N ASN A 255 -11.09 -8.91 18.56
CA ASN A 255 -10.42 -9.02 19.86
C ASN A 255 -8.96 -9.44 19.67
N ALA A 256 -8.03 -8.83 20.39
CA ALA A 256 -6.61 -9.21 20.37
C ALA A 256 -6.29 -10.42 21.28
N ASN A 257 -7.21 -10.78 22.19
CA ASN A 257 -6.98 -11.71 23.30
C ASN A 257 -5.81 -11.33 24.24
N THR A 258 -5.28 -10.11 24.12
CA THR A 258 -4.26 -9.54 24.99
C THR A 258 -4.80 -8.29 25.67
N THR A 259 -4.35 -8.04 26.90
CA THR A 259 -4.59 -6.78 27.65
C THR A 259 -3.46 -5.78 27.50
N SER A 260 -2.39 -6.14 26.78
CA SER A 260 -1.22 -5.33 26.55
C SER A 260 -0.61 -5.65 25.19
N ILE A 261 -0.12 -4.62 24.51
CA ILE A 261 0.71 -4.70 23.30
C ILE A 261 1.90 -3.76 23.46
N THR A 262 3.05 -4.16 22.95
CA THR A 262 4.22 -3.27 22.85
C THR A 262 4.45 -2.95 21.38
N LEU A 263 4.70 -1.67 21.11
CA LEU A 263 4.78 -1.08 19.78
C LEU A 263 6.07 -0.27 19.71
N ASP A 264 6.86 -0.43 18.65
CA ASP A 264 7.94 0.54 18.40
C ASP A 264 7.32 1.80 17.80
N SER A 265 7.54 2.96 18.42
CA SER A 265 7.18 4.22 17.77
C SER A 265 8.03 4.51 16.54
N ALA A 266 9.17 3.81 16.36
CA ALA A 266 10.24 4.11 15.41
C ALA A 266 10.80 5.56 15.52
N THR A 267 10.40 6.32 16.55
CA THR A 267 10.70 7.75 16.72
C THR A 267 11.77 7.97 17.78
N ALA A 268 12.12 9.24 18.01
CA ALA A 268 12.72 9.71 19.25
C ALA A 268 12.02 9.17 20.52
N TRP A 269 10.73 8.80 20.46
CA TRP A 269 9.95 8.18 21.54
C TRP A 269 10.26 6.69 21.82
N GLY A 270 10.89 5.94 20.90
CA GLY A 270 11.23 4.52 21.08
C GLY A 270 10.03 3.60 21.33
N GLN A 271 10.23 2.50 22.07
CA GLN A 271 9.18 1.54 22.39
C GLN A 271 8.09 2.14 23.31
N MET A 272 6.84 1.75 23.11
CA MET A 272 5.69 2.10 23.93
C MET A 272 4.84 0.87 24.23
N THR A 273 4.35 0.76 25.46
CA THR A 273 3.35 -0.23 25.84
C THR A 273 1.96 0.42 25.85
N VAL A 274 0.99 -0.22 25.20
CA VAL A 274 -0.43 0.12 25.28
C VAL A 274 -1.14 -0.96 26.09
N ALA A 275 -1.77 -0.58 27.19
CA ALA A 275 -2.43 -1.51 28.11
C ALA A 275 -3.93 -1.16 28.27
N SER A 276 -4.80 -2.15 28.18
CA SER A 276 -6.24 -2.01 28.40
C SER A 276 -6.65 -2.34 29.84
N THR A 277 -7.63 -1.59 30.34
CA THR A 277 -8.39 -1.94 31.56
C THR A 277 -9.86 -2.10 31.19
N GLY A 278 -10.58 -2.99 31.87
CA GLY A 278 -11.98 -3.33 31.56
C GLY A 278 -12.15 -4.36 30.44
N GLY A 279 -11.07 -4.91 29.87
CA GLY A 279 -11.15 -5.92 28.82
C GLY A 279 -9.83 -6.13 28.06
N THR A 280 -9.89 -6.91 26.97
CA THR A 280 -8.79 -7.08 26.00
C THR A 280 -8.79 -5.97 24.95
N ILE A 281 -7.64 -5.70 24.33
CA ILE A 281 -7.51 -4.69 23.27
C ILE A 281 -8.32 -5.13 22.05
N ALA A 282 -9.03 -4.18 21.44
CA ALA A 282 -9.99 -4.44 20.36
C ALA A 282 -9.90 -3.43 19.21
N ARG A 283 -10.67 -3.68 18.15
CA ARG A 283 -10.84 -2.80 16.98
C ARG A 283 -12.31 -2.61 16.60
N ASN A 284 -12.62 -1.47 15.96
CA ASN A 284 -13.89 -1.27 15.26
C ASN A 284 -13.97 -2.12 13.97
N ALA A 285 -15.14 -2.10 13.30
CA ALA A 285 -15.41 -2.89 12.09
C ALA A 285 -14.36 -2.66 11.01
N ASP A 286 -14.21 -1.39 10.61
CA ASP A 286 -13.24 -0.94 9.62
C ASP A 286 -11.79 -1.06 10.10
N GLY A 287 -11.58 -1.37 11.38
CA GLY A 287 -10.26 -1.38 12.01
C GLY A 287 -9.54 -0.07 11.74
N THR A 288 -10.15 1.07 12.03
CA THR A 288 -9.60 2.43 11.93
C THR A 288 -9.33 3.06 13.30
N GLY A 289 -9.77 2.42 14.40
CA GLY A 289 -9.49 2.80 15.77
C GLY A 289 -9.40 1.63 16.75
N ILE A 290 -8.67 1.85 17.85
CA ILE A 290 -8.42 0.91 18.94
C ILE A 290 -9.47 1.12 20.04
N GLY A 291 -10.00 0.03 20.57
CA GLY A 291 -10.96 0.01 21.66
C GLY A 291 -10.66 -1.12 22.65
N VAL A 292 -11.65 -1.49 23.47
CA VAL A 292 -11.50 -2.52 24.51
C VAL A 292 -12.76 -3.39 24.59
N CYS A 293 -12.56 -4.70 24.70
CA CYS A 293 -13.59 -5.72 24.77
C CYS A 293 -13.58 -6.47 26.10
N SER A 294 -14.65 -6.30 26.89
CA SER A 294 -14.87 -6.97 28.18
C SER A 294 -15.25 -8.46 28.07
N GLY A 295 -15.12 -9.03 26.87
CA GLY A 295 -15.54 -10.37 26.47
C GLY A 295 -15.32 -10.54 24.96
N ALA A 296 -16.12 -11.38 24.30
CA ALA A 296 -16.11 -11.48 22.84
C ALA A 296 -17.04 -10.43 22.22
N CYS A 297 -16.49 -9.37 21.61
CA CYS A 297 -17.31 -8.37 20.90
C CYS A 297 -17.62 -8.79 19.46
N VAL A 298 -18.80 -8.41 18.96
CA VAL A 298 -19.22 -8.58 17.55
C VAL A 298 -19.60 -7.25 16.87
N THR A 299 -19.91 -6.21 17.64
CA THR A 299 -20.27 -4.85 17.17
C THR A 299 -19.25 -3.79 17.57
N ASP A 300 -19.35 -2.60 16.94
CA ASP A 300 -18.58 -1.41 17.33
C ASP A 300 -18.98 -0.92 18.72
N ALA A 301 -20.27 -0.99 19.08
CA ALA A 301 -20.77 -0.55 20.38
C ALA A 301 -20.19 -1.36 21.56
N GLU A 302 -19.94 -2.66 21.37
CA GLU A 302 -19.32 -3.52 22.38
C GLU A 302 -17.80 -3.32 22.47
N SER A 303 -17.15 -3.05 21.33
CA SER A 303 -15.69 -2.96 21.20
C SER A 303 -15.12 -1.56 21.39
N ALA A 304 -15.95 -0.51 21.37
CA ALA A 304 -15.57 0.84 21.75
C ALA A 304 -15.15 0.91 23.23
N LEU A 305 -14.37 1.93 23.58
CA LEU A 305 -14.26 2.36 24.97
C LEU A 305 -15.61 2.89 25.44
N ASP A 306 -15.94 2.61 26.69
CA ASP A 306 -17.02 3.22 27.47
C ASP A 306 -16.49 3.57 28.87
N ASN A 307 -17.32 4.08 29.77
CA ASN A 307 -16.86 4.53 31.10
C ASN A 307 -16.24 3.43 31.98
N SER A 308 -16.42 2.14 31.65
CA SER A 308 -15.82 1.00 32.36
C SER A 308 -14.45 0.57 31.81
N LYS A 309 -14.02 1.16 30.68
CA LYS A 309 -12.83 0.77 29.92
C LYS A 309 -11.85 1.92 29.78
N SER A 310 -10.55 1.62 29.77
CA SER A 310 -9.52 2.62 29.48
C SER A 310 -8.34 2.03 28.71
N LEU A 311 -7.60 2.89 28.01
CA LEU A 311 -6.31 2.56 27.40
C LEU A 311 -5.21 3.46 27.99
N GLY A 312 -4.19 2.84 28.57
CA GLY A 312 -2.96 3.48 29.01
C GLY A 312 -1.89 3.39 27.94
N PHE A 313 -1.26 4.51 27.60
CA PHE A 313 -0.17 4.62 26.64
C PHE A 313 1.09 5.02 27.39
N LYS A 314 2.07 4.11 27.50
CA LYS A 314 3.29 4.28 28.32
C LYS A 314 4.56 4.24 27.48
N LEU A 315 5.32 5.33 27.51
CA LEU A 315 6.67 5.41 26.94
C LEU A 315 7.63 4.49 27.69
N SER A 316 8.49 3.77 26.97
CA SER A 316 9.51 2.89 27.54
C SER A 316 10.89 3.55 27.58
N GLY A 317 11.83 2.95 28.32
CA GLY A 317 13.23 3.40 28.35
C GLY A 317 13.47 4.73 29.06
N GLY A 318 12.61 5.10 30.02
CA GLY A 318 12.76 6.30 30.84
C GLY A 318 12.44 7.63 30.14
N LYS A 319 11.77 7.57 28.97
CA LYS A 319 11.39 8.76 28.20
C LYS A 319 10.13 9.41 28.78
N THR A 320 10.07 10.74 28.69
CA THR A 320 8.95 11.56 29.17
C THR A 320 8.55 12.61 28.15
N ALA A 321 7.27 12.95 28.11
CA ALA A 321 6.70 14.00 27.28
C ALA A 321 6.08 15.11 28.14
N ASP A 322 5.86 16.28 27.54
CA ASP A 322 5.23 17.43 28.20
C ASP A 322 3.78 17.65 27.75
N LYS A 323 3.44 17.23 26.52
CA LYS A 323 2.12 17.39 25.89
C LYS A 323 1.64 16.10 25.24
N PHE A 324 0.32 15.97 25.12
CA PHE A 324 -0.35 14.87 24.45
C PHE A 324 -1.39 15.40 23.45
N ALA A 325 -1.69 14.61 22.41
CA ALA A 325 -2.84 14.82 21.54
C ALA A 325 -3.56 13.48 21.30
N LEU A 326 -4.88 13.52 21.20
CA LEU A 326 -5.73 12.34 20.99
C LEU A 326 -6.65 12.54 19.79
N GLY A 327 -6.61 11.64 18.82
CA GLY A 327 -7.65 11.50 17.80
C GLY A 327 -8.67 10.44 18.21
N VAL A 328 -9.96 10.78 18.21
CA VAL A 328 -11.06 9.87 18.51
C VAL A 328 -11.99 9.66 17.31
N LEU A 329 -12.58 8.47 17.24
CA LEU A 329 -13.72 8.13 16.37
C LEU A 329 -14.88 7.77 17.29
N SER A 330 -15.85 8.67 17.45
CA SER A 330 -16.96 8.47 18.39
C SER A 330 -18.14 7.75 17.76
N LEU A 331 -18.86 6.99 18.57
CA LEU A 331 -20.15 6.39 18.22
C LEU A 331 -21.32 7.30 18.59
N ASP A 332 -21.09 8.22 19.52
CA ASP A 332 -22.09 9.15 20.05
C ASP A 332 -21.82 10.57 19.51
N PRO A 333 -22.86 11.40 19.30
CA PRO A 333 -22.74 12.76 18.76
C PRO A 333 -22.08 13.76 19.73
N THR A 334 -21.75 13.31 20.94
CA THR A 334 -21.05 14.09 21.96
C THR A 334 -20.04 13.21 22.71
N VAL A 335 -18.87 13.76 23.05
CA VAL A 335 -17.86 13.05 23.85
C VAL A 335 -17.45 13.83 25.09
N GLN A 336 -17.19 13.07 26.16
CA GLN A 336 -16.45 13.53 27.33
C GLN A 336 -15.36 12.51 27.68
N ILE A 337 -14.15 12.99 27.95
CA ILE A 337 -12.93 12.17 28.11
C ILE A 337 -12.17 12.60 29.36
N SER A 338 -11.68 11.64 30.12
CA SER A 338 -10.71 11.81 31.20
C SER A 338 -9.32 11.40 30.74
N PHE A 339 -8.32 12.21 31.11
CA PHE A 339 -6.90 11.99 30.87
C PHE A 339 -6.17 11.95 32.21
N THR A 340 -5.70 10.77 32.62
CA THR A 340 -4.84 10.62 33.80
C THR A 340 -3.40 10.49 33.34
N PHE A 341 -2.61 11.54 33.54
CA PHE A 341 -1.18 11.55 33.28
C PHE A 341 -0.43 10.89 34.44
N LYS A 342 0.66 10.17 34.15
CA LYS A 342 1.51 9.56 35.17
C LYS A 342 3.00 9.70 34.84
N LEU A 343 3.82 9.66 35.88
CA LEU A 343 5.27 9.57 35.80
C LEU A 343 5.74 8.42 36.71
N ALA A 344 6.44 7.44 36.14
CA ALA A 344 6.89 6.23 36.83
C ALA A 344 5.75 5.48 37.55
N GLY A 345 4.51 5.58 37.02
CA GLY A 345 3.31 4.94 37.57
C GLY A 345 2.55 5.76 38.63
N LEU A 346 3.08 6.92 39.07
CA LEU A 346 2.38 7.84 39.97
C LEU A 346 1.63 8.91 39.19
N ASN A 347 0.43 9.29 39.64
CA ASN A 347 -0.38 10.32 38.96
C ASN A 347 0.30 11.70 38.99
N VAL A 348 0.29 12.37 37.84
CA VAL A 348 0.82 13.72 37.64
C VAL A 348 -0.32 14.72 37.76
N GLY A 349 -0.59 15.13 39.00
CA GLY A 349 -1.72 15.98 39.33
C GLY A 349 -3.07 15.23 39.35
N VAL A 350 -4.15 15.95 39.05
CA VAL A 350 -5.51 15.41 38.94
C VAL A 350 -5.86 15.11 37.48
N PRO A 351 -6.80 14.18 37.21
CA PRO A 351 -7.23 13.90 35.85
C PRO A 351 -7.78 15.14 35.13
N VAL A 352 -7.37 15.33 33.89
CA VAL A 352 -7.82 16.43 33.04
C VAL A 352 -9.03 15.97 32.24
N VAL A 353 -10.10 16.76 32.23
CA VAL A 353 -11.34 16.41 31.53
C VAL A 353 -11.49 17.24 30.25
N TYR A 354 -11.83 16.59 29.15
CA TYR A 354 -12.20 17.24 27.89
C TYR A 354 -13.68 16.99 27.57
N PRO A 355 -14.46 18.03 27.23
CA PRO A 355 -14.15 19.44 27.47
C PRO A 355 -14.12 19.74 28.97
N ALA A 356 -13.46 20.83 29.36
CA ALA A 356 -13.27 21.17 30.77
C ALA A 356 -14.61 21.44 31.48
N LEU A 357 -14.79 20.86 32.67
CA LEU A 357 -15.98 21.08 33.49
C LEU A 357 -16.06 22.54 33.99
N PRO A 358 -17.26 23.13 34.10
CA PRO A 358 -18.59 22.53 33.97
C PRO A 358 -19.14 22.51 32.52
N GLY A 359 -18.30 22.56 31.49
CA GLY A 359 -18.73 22.51 30.09
C GLY A 359 -19.52 21.22 29.75
N PRO A 360 -20.55 21.32 28.88
CA PRO A 360 -21.26 20.14 28.39
C PRO A 360 -20.34 19.27 27.51
N PRO A 361 -20.61 17.96 27.34
CA PRO A 361 -19.88 17.09 26.42
C PRO A 361 -19.70 17.71 25.03
N ALA A 362 -18.52 17.56 24.45
CA ALA A 362 -18.16 18.21 23.18
C ALA A 362 -18.92 17.57 22.02
N ALA A 363 -19.68 18.38 21.28
CA ALA A 363 -20.38 17.94 20.07
C ALA A 363 -19.39 17.57 18.97
N ILE A 364 -19.61 16.43 18.32
CA ILE A 364 -18.73 15.83 17.31
C ILE A 364 -19.54 15.03 16.29
N VAL A 365 -18.98 14.84 15.09
CA VAL A 365 -19.58 14.00 14.06
C VAL A 365 -19.23 12.53 14.35
N PRO A 366 -20.22 11.62 14.52
CA PRO A 366 -19.94 10.20 14.71
C PRO A 366 -19.15 9.60 13.55
N TYR A 367 -18.22 8.69 13.86
CA TYR A 367 -17.28 8.05 12.94
C TYR A 367 -16.34 8.99 12.15
N GLU A 368 -16.37 10.31 12.38
CA GLU A 368 -15.35 11.23 11.88
C GLU A 368 -14.22 11.40 12.91
N ARG A 369 -12.97 11.54 12.42
CA ARG A 369 -11.80 11.70 13.28
C ARG A 369 -11.79 13.10 13.88
N THR A 370 -12.13 13.23 15.15
CA THR A 370 -11.97 14.47 15.91
C THR A 370 -10.64 14.44 16.67
N VAL A 371 -9.85 15.52 16.58
CA VAL A 371 -8.59 15.67 17.33
C VAL A 371 -8.80 16.55 18.55
N VAL A 372 -8.30 16.09 19.70
CA VAL A 372 -8.16 16.83 20.96
C VAL A 372 -6.68 17.21 21.11
N PRO A 373 -6.30 18.46 20.79
CA PRO A 373 -4.91 18.89 20.73
C PRO A 373 -4.41 19.46 22.07
N ASN A 374 -3.08 19.53 22.21
CA ASN A 374 -2.34 20.25 23.25
C ASN A 374 -2.80 19.96 24.68
N LEU A 375 -3.13 18.70 24.97
CA LEU A 375 -3.43 18.24 26.31
C LEU A 375 -2.16 18.29 27.16
N LEU A 376 -2.29 18.89 28.35
CA LEU A 376 -1.26 19.03 29.35
C LEU A 376 -1.75 18.34 30.63
N PRO A 377 -0.86 17.80 31.49
CA PRO A 377 -1.25 17.43 32.85
C PRO A 377 -1.70 18.67 33.64
N SER A 378 -2.50 18.47 34.69
CA SER A 378 -2.97 19.58 35.53
C SER A 378 -1.86 20.28 36.33
N THR A 379 -0.68 19.66 36.40
CA THR A 379 0.57 20.24 36.90
C THR A 379 1.60 20.25 35.78
N ALA A 380 2.37 21.34 35.64
CA ALA A 380 3.35 21.51 34.55
C ALA A 380 4.62 20.67 34.80
N THR A 381 4.49 19.36 34.62
CA THR A 381 5.48 18.34 34.97
C THR A 381 5.46 17.23 33.91
N PRO A 382 6.62 16.73 33.44
CA PRO A 382 6.66 15.67 32.42
C PRO A 382 5.99 14.37 32.88
N PHE A 383 5.54 13.56 31.92
CA PHE A 383 4.86 12.28 32.14
C PHE A 383 5.44 11.17 31.23
N ASP A 384 5.43 9.93 31.71
CA ASP A 384 5.79 8.74 30.92
C ASP A 384 4.55 7.96 30.45
N GLU A 385 3.36 8.22 30.99
CA GLU A 385 2.13 7.52 30.65
C GLU A 385 0.90 8.43 30.63
N VAL A 386 -0.03 8.17 29.70
CA VAL A 386 -1.38 8.78 29.68
C VAL A 386 -2.43 7.68 29.65
N VAL A 387 -3.35 7.69 30.61
CA VAL A 387 -4.54 6.82 30.61
C VAL A 387 -5.73 7.63 30.10
N VAL A 388 -6.34 7.15 29.02
CA VAL A 388 -7.52 7.72 28.37
C VAL A 388 -8.75 6.88 28.74
N GLN A 389 -9.78 7.53 29.31
CA GLN A 389 -11.03 6.89 29.71
C GLN A 389 -12.23 7.77 29.32
N PRO A 390 -13.28 7.23 28.67
CA PRO A 390 -14.53 7.95 28.44
C PRO A 390 -15.25 8.29 29.75
N LEU A 391 -16.01 9.38 29.76
CA LEU A 391 -16.87 9.78 30.88
C LEU A 391 -18.34 9.78 30.50
N GLY A 392 -19.20 9.64 31.52
CA GLY A 392 -20.66 9.62 31.35
C GLY A 392 -21.11 8.45 30.49
N THR A 393 -21.83 8.74 29.42
CA THR A 393 -22.31 7.77 28.42
C THR A 393 -21.47 7.71 27.15
N SER A 394 -20.32 8.41 27.11
CA SER A 394 -19.51 8.58 25.90
C SER A 394 -18.88 7.26 25.44
N ARG A 395 -18.96 6.95 24.15
CA ARG A 395 -18.27 5.80 23.54
C ARG A 395 -17.49 6.18 22.30
N PHE A 396 -16.24 5.74 22.24
CA PHE A 396 -15.35 6.03 21.12
C PHE A 396 -14.22 5.01 20.98
N PHE A 397 -13.59 5.01 19.81
CA PHE A 397 -12.31 4.37 19.55
C PHE A 397 -11.19 5.42 19.52
N ILE A 398 -9.99 5.03 19.95
CA ILE A 398 -8.78 5.84 19.82
C ILE A 398 -8.17 5.60 18.44
N ALA A 399 -8.15 6.64 17.63
CA ALA A 399 -7.78 6.57 16.22
C ALA A 399 -6.37 7.11 15.92
N SER A 400 -5.83 7.97 16.79
CA SER A 400 -4.43 8.40 16.81
C SER A 400 -4.07 8.91 18.20
N ILE A 401 -2.79 8.89 18.53
CA ILE A 401 -2.23 9.60 19.67
C ILE A 401 -0.92 10.28 19.26
N ARG A 402 -0.49 11.28 20.01
CA ARG A 402 0.81 11.91 19.83
C ARG A 402 1.38 12.34 21.17
N PHE A 403 2.64 12.00 21.42
CA PHE A 403 3.44 12.57 22.51
C PHE A 403 4.29 13.70 21.94
N CYS A 404 4.39 14.82 22.67
CA CYS A 404 5.15 15.98 22.24
C CYS A 404 5.91 16.63 23.41
N THR A 405 7.00 17.31 23.06
CA THR A 405 7.75 18.19 23.95
C THR A 405 7.03 19.52 24.19
N ALA A 406 7.45 20.29 25.20
CA ALA A 406 6.84 21.56 25.57
C ALA A 406 6.87 22.60 24.43
N ALA A 407 7.88 22.55 23.56
CA ALA A 407 8.06 23.48 22.44
C ALA A 407 7.19 23.16 21.21
N GLU A 408 6.66 21.95 21.09
CA GLU A 408 5.91 21.52 19.91
C GLU A 408 4.42 21.89 19.98
N ASN A 409 3.83 22.17 18.82
CA ASN A 409 2.37 22.17 18.65
C ASN A 409 1.88 20.72 18.55
N CYS A 410 1.17 20.27 19.58
CA CYS A 410 0.75 18.90 19.74
C CYS A 410 -0.67 18.70 19.21
N ASN A 411 -0.75 18.40 17.91
CA ASN A 411 -1.97 18.08 17.17
C ASN A 411 -1.78 16.73 16.46
#